data_AF-A0A7C7KQ32-F1
#
_entry.id   AF-A0A7C7KQ32-F1
#
_cell.length_a   1.000
_cell.length_b   1.000
_cell.length_c   1.000
_cell.angle_alpha   90.00
_cell.angle_beta   90.00
_cell.angle_gamma   90.00
#
_symmetry.space_group_name_H-M   'P 1'
#
loop_
_entity.id
_entity.type
_entity.pdbx_description
1 polymer ?
#
loop_
_entity_poly.entity_id
_entity_poly.type
_entity_poly.pdbx_seq_one_letter_code
_entity_poly.pdbx_strand_id
1 'polypeptide(L)' 'MRVKYSPRRERRKKLKKLTKGYFGSKHKLYRTMKIQVMKSLMYAYRDRKQRKRITRLYLPLLVPRHSRNQNNFYI' A
#
# COMPACT_ATOMS: atom_id res chain seq x y z
N MET A 1 -42.68 -0.13 -20.43
CA MET A 1 -41.71 0.93 -20.83
C MET A 1 -40.28 0.40 -20.78
N ARG A 2 -39.39 0.78 -21.73
CA ARG A 2 -37.97 0.37 -21.77
C ARG A 2 -37.09 1.41 -21.08
N VAL A 3 -36.32 1.00 -20.06
CA VAL A 3 -35.36 1.87 -19.36
C VAL A 3 -34.06 1.98 -20.16
N LYS A 4 -33.67 3.21 -20.51
CA LYS A 4 -32.46 3.50 -21.33
C LYS A 4 -31.22 3.82 -20.48
N TYR A 5 -31.40 4.29 -19.24
CA TYR A 5 -30.30 4.73 -18.38
C TYR A 5 -29.68 3.56 -17.59
N SER A 6 -28.34 3.46 -17.63
CA SER A 6 -27.59 2.46 -16.86
C SER A 6 -26.43 3.10 -16.09
N PRO A 7 -26.22 2.76 -14.80
CA PRO A 7 -25.16 3.33 -13.96
C PRO A 7 -23.75 2.84 -14.32
N ARG A 8 -23.58 2.10 -15.43
CA ARG A 8 -22.29 1.54 -15.87
C ARG A 8 -21.22 2.61 -16.08
N ARG A 9 -21.58 3.76 -16.64
CA ARG A 9 -20.66 4.89 -16.88
C ARG A 9 -20.13 5.46 -15.56
N GLU A 10 -21.03 5.67 -14.60
CA GLU A 10 -20.67 6.22 -13.28
C GLU A 10 -19.79 5.26 -12.47
N ARG A 11 -20.09 3.96 -12.48
CA ARG A 11 -19.22 2.94 -11.85
C ARG A 11 -17.81 2.94 -12.45
N ARG A 12 -17.69 3.05 -13.78
CA ARG A 12 -16.39 3.13 -14.46
C ARG A 12 -15.63 4.42 -14.13
N LYS A 13 -16.33 5.56 -14.03
CA LYS A 13 -15.72 6.84 -13.62
C LYS A 13 -15.15 6.75 -12.19
N LYS A 14 -15.88 6.16 -11.24
CA LYS A 14 -15.38 5.93 -9.86
C LYS A 14 -14.07 5.13 -9.87
N LEU A 15 -14.05 4.02 -10.62
CA LEU A 15 -12.84 3.19 -10.73
C LEU A 15 -11.69 3.95 -11.40
N LYS A 16 -11.96 4.76 -12.43
CA LYS A 16 -10.94 5.58 -13.12
C LYS A 16 -10.31 6.62 -12.20
N LYS A 17 -11.07 7.18 -11.27
CA LYS A 17 -10.55 8.10 -10.25
C LYS A 17 -9.55 7.40 -9.32
N LEU A 18 -9.82 6.15 -8.94
CA LEU A 18 -8.93 5.37 -8.06
C LEU A 18 -7.63 4.93 -8.74
N THR A 19 -7.64 4.72 -10.06
CA THR A 19 -6.46 4.26 -10.82
C THR A 19 -5.62 5.38 -11.43
N LYS A 20 -5.87 6.64 -11.05
CA LYS A 20 -5.07 7.76 -11.56
C LYS A 20 -3.59 7.56 -11.16
N GLY A 21 -2.69 7.77 -12.11
CA GLY A 21 -1.24 7.58 -11.91
C GLY A 21 -0.74 6.15 -12.14
N TYR A 22 -1.61 5.18 -12.45
CA TYR A 22 -1.13 3.83 -12.79
C TYR A 22 -0.48 3.79 -14.18
N PHE A 23 0.66 3.09 -14.29
CA PHE A 23 1.42 2.98 -15.53
C PHE A 23 0.71 2.16 -16.63
N GLY A 24 0.95 2.52 -17.90
CA GLY A 24 0.46 1.80 -19.07
C GLY A 24 -1.07 1.77 -19.18
N SER A 25 -1.65 0.61 -19.49
CA SER A 25 -3.10 0.44 -19.70
C SER A 25 -3.92 0.31 -18.41
N LYS A 26 -3.26 0.31 -17.25
CA LYS A 26 -3.88 0.06 -15.93
C LYS A 26 -4.81 1.19 -15.45
N HIS A 27 -4.81 2.35 -16.11
CA HIS A 27 -5.76 3.46 -15.87
C HIS A 27 -6.76 3.68 -17.02
N LYS A 28 -6.60 2.95 -18.14
CA LYS A 28 -7.43 3.10 -19.37
C LYS A 28 -8.47 1.99 -19.50
N LEU A 29 -8.08 0.73 -19.30
CA LEU A 29 -8.93 -0.44 -19.54
C LEU A 29 -9.66 -0.87 -18.25
N TYR A 30 -10.99 -0.97 -18.30
CA TYR A 30 -11.83 -1.28 -17.13
C TYR A 30 -11.46 -2.59 -16.43
N ARG A 31 -11.19 -3.67 -17.20
CA ARG A 31 -10.85 -4.98 -16.65
C ARG A 31 -9.50 -4.91 -15.90
N THR A 32 -8.49 -4.33 -16.53
CA THR A 32 -7.16 -4.13 -15.95
C THR A 32 -7.20 -3.25 -14.72
N MET A 33 -7.94 -2.14 -14.78
CA MET A 33 -8.16 -1.24 -13.64
C MET A 33 -8.76 -1.98 -12.45
N LYS A 34 -9.81 -2.79 -12.67
CA LYS A 34 -10.49 -3.54 -11.61
C LYS A 34 -9.52 -4.50 -10.92
N ILE A 35 -8.76 -5.27 -11.69
CA ILE A 35 -7.76 -6.22 -11.17
C ILE A 35 -6.68 -5.49 -10.37
N GLN A 36 -6.17 -4.37 -10.90
CA GLN A 36 -5.12 -3.61 -10.24
C GLN A 36 -5.60 -3.01 -8.91
N VAL A 37 -6.80 -2.41 -8.87
CA VAL A 37 -7.38 -1.84 -7.64
C VAL A 37 -7.56 -2.93 -6.58
N MET A 38 -8.07 -4.10 -6.96
CA MET A 38 -8.22 -5.22 -6.00
C MET A 38 -6.87 -5.59 -5.39
N LYS A 39 -5.82 -5.76 -6.21
CA LYS A 39 -4.47 -6.08 -5.72
C LYS A 39 -3.90 -4.98 -4.82
N SER A 40 -4.01 -3.72 -5.24
CA SER A 40 -3.51 -2.57 -4.49
C SER A 40 -4.20 -2.43 -3.12
N LEU A 41 -5.51 -2.71 -3.03
CA LEU A 41 -6.22 -2.71 -1.75
C LEU A 41 -5.76 -3.83 -0.81
N MET A 42 -5.49 -5.03 -1.35
CA MET A 42 -4.93 -6.12 -0.56
C MET A 42 -3.53 -5.80 -0.02
N TYR A 43 -2.66 -5.21 -0.84
CA TYR A 43 -1.35 -4.76 -0.40
C TYR A 43 -1.45 -3.65 0.65
N ALA A 44 -2.31 -2.65 0.45
CA ALA A 44 -2.53 -1.59 1.44
C ALA A 44 -3.00 -2.13 2.80
N TYR A 45 -3.81 -3.19 2.82
CA TYR A 45 -4.19 -3.85 4.08
C TYR A 45 -3.01 -4.55 4.76
N ARG A 46 -2.21 -5.30 3.99
CA ARG A 46 -0.99 -5.96 4.49
C ARG A 46 0.01 -4.94 5.05
N ASP A 47 0.26 -3.86 4.32
CA ASP A 47 1.29 -2.89 4.63
C ASP A 47 0.97 -2.07 5.88
N ARG A 48 -0.32 -1.84 6.19
CA ARG A 48 -0.74 -1.22 7.46
C ARG A 48 -0.25 -2.00 8.68
N LYS A 49 -0.22 -3.34 8.60
CA LYS A 49 0.35 -4.20 9.67
C LYS A 49 1.89 -4.20 9.62
N GLN A 50 2.46 -4.26 8.42
CA GLN A 50 3.92 -4.28 8.24
C GLN A 50 4.60 -2.99 8.70
N ARG A 51 4.01 -1.82 8.45
CA ARG A 51 4.53 -0.51 8.90
C ARG A 51 4.78 -0.49 10.40
N LYS A 52 3.86 -1.02 11.21
CA LYS A 52 4.04 -1.13 12.67
C LYS A 52 5.21 -2.03 13.06
N ARG A 53 5.51 -3.07 12.28
CA ARG A 53 6.68 -3.95 12.53
C ARG A 53 7.98 -3.27 12.12
N ILE A 54 8.01 -2.64 10.95
CA ILE A 54 9.18 -1.91 10.45
C ILE A 54 9.58 -0.81 11.42
N THR A 55 8.63 -0.02 11.95
CA THR A 55 8.94 1.01 12.95
C THR A 55 9.60 0.42 14.21
N ARG A 56 9.13 -0.75 14.68
CA ARG A 56 9.74 -1.44 15.84
C ARG A 56 11.13 -1.99 15.57
N LEU A 57 11.40 -2.44 14.34
CA LEU A 57 12.69 -2.99 13.95
C LEU A 57 13.72 -1.89 13.65
N TYR A 58 13.29 -0.82 12.97
CA TYR A 58 14.19 0.20 12.46
C TYR A 58 14.56 1.26 13.50
N LEU A 59 13.64 1.63 14.40
CA LEU A 59 13.94 2.57 15.49
C LEU A 59 15.15 2.15 16.35
N PRO A 60 15.27 0.89 16.83
CA PRO A 60 16.46 0.46 17.59
C PRO A 60 17.73 0.28 16.75
N LEU A 61 17.66 0.33 15.42
CA LEU A 61 18.83 0.32 14.53
C LEU A 61 19.36 1.73 14.24
N LEU A 62 18.50 2.74 14.31
CA LEU A 62 18.87 4.15 14.13
C LEU A 62 19.32 4.83 15.42
N VAL A 63 18.87 4.33 16.57
CA VAL A 63 19.35 4.82 17.87
C VAL A 63 20.66 4.08 18.20
N PRO A 64 21.78 4.78 18.42
CA PRO A 64 23.01 4.12 18.87
C PRO A 64 22.72 3.33 20.15
N ARG A 65 22.92 2.01 20.08
CA ARG A 65 22.71 1.07 21.18
C ARG A 65 23.77 1.35 22.24
N HIS A 66 23.53 2.26 23.17
CA HIS A 66 24.53 2.61 24.18
C HIS A 66 24.63 1.50 25.25
N SER A 67 25.86 1.01 25.39
CA SER A 67 26.43 0.21 26.49
C SER A 67 26.12 -1.30 26.55
N ARG A 68 27.14 -2.11 26.23
CA ARG A 68 27.47 -3.33 26.99
C ARG A 68 28.98 -3.44 27.21
N ASN A 69 29.36 -3.14 28.46
CA ASN A 69 30.54 -3.54 29.23
C ASN A 69 31.95 -3.08 28.80
N GLN A 70 32.43 -2.06 29.55
CA GLN A 70 33.82 -1.59 29.66
C GLN A 70 34.59 -2.26 30.83
N ASN A 71 34.20 -3.46 31.28
CA ASN A 71 34.83 -4.08 32.46
C ASN A 71 35.36 -5.47 32.13
N ASN A 72 36.56 -5.51 31.54
CA ASN A 72 37.53 -6.58 31.83
C ASN A 72 38.98 -6.14 31.52
N PHE A 73 39.38 -5.02 32.10
CA PHE A 73 40.79 -4.68 32.31
C PHE A 73 40.98 -4.59 33.83
N TYR A 74 42.12 -5.10 34.34
CA TYR A 74 42.59 -5.15 35.74
C TYR A 74 42.10 -6.35 36.60
N ILE A 75 42.72 -7.53 36.46
CA ILE A 75 43.88 -8.11 37.20
C ILE A 75 44.24 -9.43 36.49
#